data_AF-A0A9P2W1K7-F1
#
_entry.id   AF-A0A9P2W1K7-F1
#
_cell.length_a   1.000
_cell.length_b   1.000
_cell.length_c   1.000
_cell.angle_alpha   90.00
_cell.angle_beta   90.00
_cell.angle_gamma   90.00
#
_symmetry.space_group_name_H-M   'P 1'
#
loop_
_entity.id
_entity.type
_entity.pdbx_description
1 polymer ?
#
loop_
_entity_poly.entity_id
_entity_poly.type
_entity_poly.pdbx_seq_one_letter_code
_entity_poly.pdbx_strand_id
1 'polypeptide(L)' 'AAAIGLATSNLRYNDTPGKLSVSLGSGIWLNQTAFALGAGYTSEDGNVRSNLSVTSAGGHWGVGVGVNFTLN' A
#
# COMPACT_ATOMS: atom_id res chain seq x y z
N ALA A 1 7.41 -13.97 -5.93
CA ALA A 1 6.32 -13.11 -5.41
C ALA A 1 6.21 -13.06 -3.87
N ALA A 2 6.79 -13.98 -3.09
CA ALA A 2 6.67 -13.96 -1.62
C ALA A 2 7.24 -12.69 -0.95
N ALA A 3 8.39 -12.18 -1.42
CA ALA A 3 8.97 -10.91 -0.94
C ALA A 3 8.03 -9.70 -1.16
N ILE A 4 7.28 -9.70 -2.28
CA ILE A 4 6.30 -8.63 -2.60
C ILE A 4 5.19 -8.61 -1.56
N GLY A 5 4.64 -9.77 -1.19
CA GLY A 5 3.60 -9.85 -0.16
C GLY A 5 4.06 -9.28 1.18
N LEU A 6 5.31 -9.53 1.57
CA LEU A 6 5.89 -8.97 2.79
C LEU A 6 6.13 -7.46 2.73
N ALA A 7 6.63 -6.96 1.60
CA ALA A 7 6.85 -5.52 1.40
C ALA A 7 5.51 -4.75 1.40
N THR A 8 4.49 -5.29 0.73
CA THR A 8 3.15 -4.69 0.62
C THR A 8 2.41 -4.70 1.95
N SER A 9 2.55 -5.76 2.75
CA SER A 9 1.89 -5.88 4.07
C SER A 9 2.38 -4.84 5.07
N ASN A 10 3.58 -4.29 4.87
CA ASN A 10 4.12 -3.21 5.71
C ASN A 10 3.64 -1.82 5.29
N LEU A 11 2.90 -1.66 4.19
CA LEU A 11 2.33 -0.38 3.79
C LEU A 11 1.18 -0.01 4.73
N ARG A 12 1.50 0.69 5.81
CA ARG A 12 0.51 1.34 6.66
C ARG A 12 0.16 2.69 6.08
N TYR A 13 -1.11 2.87 5.75
CA TYR A 13 -1.65 4.17 5.39
C TYR A 13 -2.13 4.87 6.65
N ASN A 14 -1.88 6.17 6.71
CA ASN A 14 -2.34 7.00 7.79
C ASN A 14 -3.83 7.31 7.58
N ASP A 15 -4.60 7.16 8.66
CA ASP A 15 -6.07 7.12 8.63
C ASP A 15 -6.73 8.49 8.80
N THR A 16 -5.93 9.56 8.77
CA THR A 16 -6.42 10.90 9.08
C THR A 16 -7.29 11.45 7.93
N PRO A 17 -8.54 11.87 8.20
CA PRO A 17 -9.41 12.49 7.21
C PRO A 17 -8.77 13.73 6.58
N GLY A 18 -8.91 13.89 5.26
CA GLY A 18 -8.39 15.04 4.52
C GLY A 18 -6.87 15.06 4.32
N LYS A 19 -6.15 13.95 4.58
CA LYS A 19 -4.70 13.88 4.39
C LYS A 19 -4.31 12.83 3.36
N LEU A 20 -3.38 13.23 2.49
CA LEU A 20 -2.63 12.30 1.65
C LEU A 20 -1.58 11.60 2.52
N SER A 21 -1.59 10.28 2.53
CA SER A 21 -0.59 9.45 3.18
C SER A 21 0.26 8.76 2.13
N VAL A 22 1.57 8.74 2.31
CA VAL A 22 2.48 7.97 1.48
C VAL A 22 3.22 7.00 2.39
N SER A 23 3.34 5.76 1.94
CA SER A 23 3.98 4.68 2.67
C SER A 23 4.99 3.98 1.77
N LEU A 24 6.11 3.58 2.37
CA LEU A 24 7.15 2.82 1.69
C LEU A 24 7.45 1.58 2.52
N GLY A 25 7.45 0.43 1.86
CA GLY A 25 7.76 -0.88 2.42
C GLY A 25 8.86 -1.56 1.61
N SER A 26 9.67 -2.36 2.27
CA SER A 26 10.58 -3.29 1.60
C SER A 26 10.51 -4.62 2.30
N GLY A 27 10.82 -5.69 1.57
CA GLY A 27 10.70 -7.06 2.06
C GLY A 27 11.76 -7.92 1.40
N ILE A 28 12.38 -8.80 2.18
CA ILE A 28 13.38 -9.74 1.69
C ILE A 28 12.86 -11.13 1.99
N TRP A 29 12.83 -12.00 0.99
CA TRP A 29 12.47 -13.41 1.14
C TRP A 29 13.48 -14.26 0.37
N LEU A 30 14.18 -15.15 1.09
CA LEU A 30 15.28 -15.94 0.53
C LEU A 30 16.30 -15.01 -0.17
N ASN A 31 16.68 -15.31 -1.41
CA ASN A 31 17.58 -14.51 -2.24
C ASN A 31 16.85 -13.47 -3.11
N GLN A 32 15.61 -13.11 -2.78
CA GLN A 32 14.81 -12.13 -3.50
C GLN A 32 14.46 -10.94 -2.62
N THR A 33 14.72 -9.74 -3.14
CA THR A 33 14.35 -8.46 -2.54
C THR A 33 13.12 -7.90 -3.24
N ALA A 34 12.27 -7.24 -2.46
CA ALA A 34 11.06 -6.58 -2.93
C ALA A 34 10.93 -5.19 -2.30
N PHE A 35 10.35 -4.29 -3.08
CA PHE A 35 10.01 -2.94 -2.67
C PHE A 35 8.53 -2.71 -2.94
N ALA A 36 7.91 -1.92 -2.07
CA ALA A 36 6.52 -1.55 -2.11
C ALA A 36 6.40 -0.06 -1.82
N LEU A 37 5.66 0.64 -2.67
CA LEU A 37 5.38 2.06 -2.54
C LEU A 37 3.87 2.22 -2.55
N GLY A 38 3.34 2.99 -1.62
CA GLY A 38 1.91 3.18 -1.43
C GLY A 38 1.57 4.65 -1.29
N ALA A 39 0.46 5.07 -1.88
CA ALA A 39 -0.20 6.31 -1.54
C ALA A 39 -1.66 6.04 -1.19
N GLY A 40 -2.13 6.64 -0.10
CA GLY A 40 -3.51 6.57 0.37
C GLY A 40 -4.09 7.97 0.47
N TYR A 41 -5.36 8.09 0.11
CA TYR A 41 -6.14 9.29 0.29
C TYR A 41 -7.40 8.94 1.08
N THR A 42 -7.59 9.63 2.21
CA THR A 42 -8.82 9.54 3.00
C THR A 42 -9.61 10.82 2.78
N SER A 43 -10.86 10.68 2.33
CA SER A 43 -11.79 11.80 2.15
C SER A 43 -11.97 12.60 3.45
N GLU A 44 -12.30 13.89 3.33
CA GLU A 44 -12.52 14.79 4.47
C GLU A 44 -13.59 14.29 5.43
N ASP A 45 -14.61 13.60 4.92
CA ASP A 45 -15.67 13.00 5.72
C ASP A 45 -15.26 11.69 6.40
N GLY A 46 -14.05 11.17 6.14
CA GLY A 46 -13.57 9.88 6.65
C GLY A 46 -14.31 8.64 6.11
N ASN A 47 -15.38 8.83 5.34
CA ASN A 47 -16.25 7.78 4.83
C ASN A 47 -15.65 6.98 3.67
N VAL A 48 -14.79 7.61 2.86
CA VAL A 48 -14.16 6.99 1.70
C VAL A 48 -12.66 7.04 1.84
N ARG A 49 -12.02 5.89 1.78
CA ARG A 49 -10.55 5.78 1.76
C ARG A 49 -10.11 5.01 0.53
N SER A 50 -9.30 5.65 -0.30
CA SER A 50 -8.67 5.04 -1.46
C SER A 50 -7.20 4.82 -1.16
N ASN A 51 -6.63 3.70 -1.60
CA ASN A 51 -5.22 3.42 -1.54
C ASN A 51 -4.75 2.80 -2.85
N LEU A 52 -3.54 3.18 -3.24
CA LEU A 52 -2.85 2.72 -4.42
C LEU A 52 -1.46 2.30 -3.98
N SER A 53 -1.06 1.08 -4.33
CA SER A 53 0.26 0.55 -4.07
C SER A 53 0.87 -0.03 -5.33
N VAL A 54 2.16 0.20 -5.49
CA VAL A 54 2.99 -0.37 -6.54
C VAL A 54 4.09 -1.16 -5.86
N THR A 55 4.35 -2.37 -6.33
CA THR A 55 5.38 -3.25 -5.80
C THR A 55 6.26 -3.81 -6.90
N SER A 56 7.53 -4.01 -6.60
CA SER A 56 8.51 -4.55 -7.54
C SER A 56 9.49 -5.47 -6.82
N ALA A 57 9.75 -6.65 -7.39
CA ALA A 57 10.71 -7.62 -6.87
C ALA A 57 11.27 -8.51 -7.97
N GLY A 58 12.61 -8.61 -8.05
CA GLY A 58 13.28 -9.60 -8.90
C GLY A 58 12.76 -9.68 -10.34
N GLY A 59 12.59 -8.52 -11.00
CA GLY A 59 12.10 -8.42 -12.37
C GLY A 59 10.59 -8.45 -12.56
N HIS A 60 9.80 -8.62 -11.49
CA HIS A 60 8.35 -8.63 -11.54
C HIS A 60 7.78 -7.44 -10.79
N TRP A 61 6.75 -6.81 -11.34
CA TRP A 61 6.04 -5.73 -10.69
C TRP A 61 4.55 -6.05 -10.57
N GLY A 62 3.90 -5.44 -9.58
CA GLY A 62 2.48 -5.58 -9.33
C GLY A 62 1.91 -4.27 -8.83
N VAL A 63 0.63 -4.02 -9.13
CA VAL A 63 -0.09 -2.85 -8.63
C VAL A 63 -1.33 -3.33 -7.87
N GLY A 64 -1.66 -2.63 -6.79
CA GLY A 64 -2.83 -2.88 -5.97
C GLY A 64 -3.59 -1.59 -5.74
N VAL A 65 -4.90 -1.62 -5.95
CA VAL A 65 -5.82 -0.54 -5.57
C VAL A 65 -6.81 -1.10 -4.56
N GLY A 66 -7.07 -0.35 -3.51
CA GLY A 66 -8.11 -0.63 -2.54
C GLY A 66 -8.96 0.60 -2.32
N VAL A 67 -10.26 0.40 -2.23
CA VAL A 67 -11.23 1.41 -1.82
C VAL A 67 -12.02 0.85 -0.65
N ASN A 68 -12.08 1.61 0.43
CA ASN A 68 -12.84 1.29 1.63
C ASN A 68 -13.95 2.32 1.77
N PHE A 69 -15.14 1.81 2.03
CA PHE A 69 -16.34 2.59 2.29
C PHE A 69 -16.85 2.22 3.68
N THR A 70 -17.04 3.23 4.53
CA THR A 70 -17.70 3.06 5.81
C THR A 70 -19.18 3.40 5.62
N LEU A 71 -20.08 2.43 5.83
CA LEU A 71 -21.53 2.65 5.88
C LEU A 71 -22.00 2.50 7.33
N ASN A 72 -22.84 3.43 7.79
CA ASN A 72 -23.50 3.38 9.10
C ASN A 72 -24.97 2.99 8.96
#